data_AF-A0A2A9ELE8-F1
#
_entry.id   AF-A0A2A9ELE8-F1
#
_cell.length_a   1.000
_cell.length_b   1.000
_cell.length_c   1.000
_cell.angle_alpha   90.00
_cell.angle_beta   90.00
_cell.angle_gamma   90.00
#
_symmetry.space_group_name_H-M   'P 1'
#
loop_
_entity.id
_entity.type
_entity.pdbx_description
1 polymer ?
#
loop_
_entity_poly.entity_id
_entity_poly.type
_entity_poly.pdbx_seq_one_letter_code
_entity_poly.pdbx_strand_id
1 'polypeptide(L)'
;MATTLRRALNPLLWLILGLLAAVALAIIVVPRVLGWVPLTVLTGSMEPTIPTGSQVIVEPLEGDADAEQLQIGDVVTFMPYPDDQTLVTHRIVSRSVSTDGSVSFTTQGDANNAADPWEITATQLRGEVRYHVPYAGYVANALDGNQKSAGIVVVAAILFGYAALQLVSAVRDARRPKQDVGADEAAAERELDRDEAPAFVAADPEEPTADPAELEVDTVDRTEQEVTR
;
A
#
# COMPACT_ATOMS: atom_id res chain seq x y z
N MET A 1 -3.99 27.91 -8.72
CA MET A 1 -3.51 26.84 -9.64
C MET A 1 -2.41 25.95 -9.04
N ALA A 2 -1.38 26.47 -8.35
CA ALA A 2 -0.29 25.62 -7.83
C ALA A 2 -0.73 24.53 -6.81
N THR A 3 -1.79 24.76 -6.04
CA THR A 3 -2.30 23.84 -5.01
C THR A 3 -3.08 22.64 -5.56
N THR A 4 -3.77 22.76 -6.70
CA THR A 4 -4.42 21.63 -7.36
C THR A 4 -3.41 20.68 -8.01
N LEU A 5 -2.31 21.21 -8.56
CA LEU A 5 -1.24 20.40 -9.13
C LEU A 5 -0.59 19.47 -8.09
N ARG A 6 -0.31 19.98 -6.87
CA ARG A 6 0.18 19.15 -5.75
C ARG A 6 -0.82 18.09 -5.27
N ARG A 7 -2.13 18.36 -5.36
CA ARG A 7 -3.19 17.41 -4.93
C ARG A 7 -3.35 16.24 -5.90
N ALA A 8 -3.05 16.41 -7.19
CA ALA A 8 -3.06 15.33 -8.19
C ALA A 8 -1.73 14.55 -8.28
N LEU A 9 -0.60 15.19 -7.95
CA LEU A 9 0.72 14.53 -7.98
C LEU A 9 0.86 13.46 -6.88
N ASN A 10 0.29 13.71 -5.69
CA ASN A 10 0.32 12.77 -4.57
C ASN A 10 -0.33 11.39 -4.87
N PRO A 11 -1.59 11.27 -5.33
CA PRO A 11 -2.20 9.97 -5.58
C PRO A 11 -1.47 9.17 -6.67
N LEU A 12 -0.96 9.83 -7.72
CA LEU A 12 -0.15 9.16 -8.73
C LEU A 12 1.17 8.63 -8.15
N LEU A 13 1.84 9.41 -7.30
CA LEU A 13 3.04 8.97 -6.59
C LEU A 13 2.76 7.82 -5.62
N TRP A 14 1.64 7.85 -4.90
CA TRP A 14 1.20 6.74 -4.04
C TRP A 14 0.86 5.47 -4.83
N LEU A 15 0.26 5.59 -6.02
CA LEU A 15 0.00 4.46 -6.91
C LEU A 15 1.30 3.83 -7.43
N ILE A 16 2.26 4.65 -7.87
CA ILE A 16 3.59 4.17 -8.31
C ILE A 16 4.33 3.50 -7.15
N LEU A 17 4.35 4.11 -5.97
CA LEU A 17 5.00 3.56 -4.77
C LEU A 17 4.34 2.24 -4.32
N GLY A 18 3.00 2.17 -4.36
CA GLY A 18 2.23 0.97 -4.06
C GLY A 18 2.47 -0.16 -5.05
N LEU A 19 2.56 0.15 -6.35
CA LEU A 19 2.91 -0.81 -7.40
C LEU A 19 4.33 -1.35 -7.20
N LEU A 20 5.31 -0.48 -6.95
CA LEU A 20 6.69 -0.89 -6.66
C LEU A 20 6.77 -1.78 -5.40
N ALA A 21 6.02 -1.43 -4.35
CA ALA A 21 5.93 -2.24 -3.14
C ALA A 21 5.28 -3.61 -3.41
N ALA A 22 4.22 -3.67 -4.23
CA ALA A 22 3.57 -4.92 -4.63
C ALA A 22 4.50 -5.82 -5.48
N VAL A 23 5.26 -5.24 -6.40
CA VAL A 23 6.28 -5.97 -7.19
C VAL A 23 7.40 -6.48 -6.28
N ALA A 24 7.90 -5.67 -5.35
CA ALA A 24 8.90 -6.11 -4.38
C ALA A 24 8.37 -7.23 -3.47
N LEU A 25 7.11 -7.13 -3.03
CA LEU A 25 6.43 -8.18 -2.25
C LEU A 25 6.30 -9.48 -3.05
N ALA A 26 5.91 -9.39 -4.33
CA ALA A 26 5.83 -10.53 -5.23
C ALA A 26 7.19 -11.23 -5.38
N ILE A 27 8.27 -10.48 -5.60
CA ILE A 27 9.62 -11.04 -5.81
C ILE A 27 10.22 -11.63 -4.51
N ILE A 28 9.95 -11.03 -3.36
CA ILE A 28 10.66 -11.35 -2.10
C ILE A 28 9.85 -12.28 -1.20
N VAL A 29 8.55 -11.98 -1.01
CA VAL A 29 7.73 -12.62 0.03
C VAL A 29 6.98 -13.82 -0.52
N VAL A 30 6.42 -13.74 -1.74
CA VAL A 30 5.67 -14.87 -2.32
C VAL A 30 6.53 -16.14 -2.43
N PRO A 31 7.78 -16.13 -2.96
CA PRO A 31 8.58 -17.33 -3.03
C PRO A 31 8.91 -17.87 -1.64
N ARG A 32 9.19 -16.97 -0.70
CA ARG A 32 9.56 -17.34 0.67
C ARG A 32 8.42 -17.98 1.47
N VAL A 33 7.18 -17.59 1.21
CA VAL A 33 5.98 -18.16 1.85
C VAL A 33 5.56 -19.47 1.19
N LEU A 34 5.72 -19.61 -0.13
CA LEU A 34 5.37 -20.82 -0.89
C LEU A 34 6.50 -21.85 -0.98
N GLY A 35 7.69 -21.57 -0.44
CA GLY A 35 8.86 -22.44 -0.56
C GLY A 35 9.55 -22.40 -1.92
N TRP A 36 9.13 -21.50 -2.82
CA TRP A 36 9.71 -21.38 -4.16
C TRP A 36 11.13 -20.80 -4.15
N VAL A 37 11.98 -21.35 -5.02
CA VAL A 37 13.41 -21.06 -5.08
C VAL A 37 13.72 -20.06 -6.19
N PRO A 38 14.33 -18.91 -5.88
CA PRO A 38 14.82 -17.98 -6.91
C PRO A 38 16.16 -18.46 -7.50
N LEU A 39 16.19 -18.74 -8.80
CA LEU A 39 17.41 -19.09 -9.56
C LEU A 39 17.73 -18.03 -10.62
N THR A 40 19.01 -17.80 -10.91
CA THR A 40 19.43 -16.79 -11.89
C THR A 40 19.74 -17.46 -13.23
N VAL A 41 19.19 -16.94 -14.32
CA VAL A 41 19.47 -17.42 -15.68
C VAL A 41 20.83 -16.93 -16.15
N LEU A 42 21.75 -17.86 -16.40
CA LEU A 42 23.14 -17.56 -16.75
C LEU A 42 23.43 -17.61 -18.26
N THR A 43 22.54 -18.22 -19.05
CA THR A 43 22.71 -18.48 -20.49
C THR A 43 21.48 -18.01 -21.28
N GLY A 44 21.67 -17.74 -22.57
CA GLY A 44 20.59 -17.31 -23.47
C GLY A 44 19.77 -18.46 -24.08
N SER A 45 19.83 -19.69 -23.57
CA SER A 45 19.12 -20.83 -24.20
C SER A 45 17.60 -20.72 -24.13
N MET A 46 17.06 -19.89 -23.25
CA MET A 46 15.63 -19.59 -23.11
C MET A 46 15.21 -18.26 -23.77
N GLU A 47 16.09 -17.62 -24.55
CA GLU A 47 15.73 -16.40 -25.28
C GLU A 47 14.82 -16.72 -26.49
N PRO A 48 13.85 -15.84 -26.84
CA PRO A 48 13.56 -14.54 -26.22
C PRO A 48 12.66 -14.60 -24.98
N THR A 49 12.12 -15.77 -24.62
CA THR A 49 11.08 -15.91 -23.57
C THR A 49 11.59 -15.54 -22.17
N ILE A 50 12.81 -15.94 -21.83
CA ILE A 50 13.46 -15.62 -20.55
C ILE A 50 14.86 -15.07 -20.84
N PRO A 51 15.05 -13.74 -20.82
CA PRO A 51 16.33 -13.11 -21.11
C PRO A 51 17.47 -13.53 -20.15
N THR A 52 18.70 -13.57 -20.66
CA THR A 52 19.89 -13.77 -19.81
C THR A 52 19.95 -12.76 -18.65
N GLY A 53 20.28 -13.22 -17.45
CA GLY A 53 20.28 -12.40 -16.23
C GLY A 53 18.91 -12.16 -15.60
N SER A 54 17.86 -12.83 -16.08
CA SER A 54 16.57 -12.92 -15.38
C SER A 54 16.68 -13.70 -14.07
N GLN A 55 15.83 -13.36 -13.10
CA GLN A 55 15.55 -14.21 -11.95
C GLN A 55 14.32 -15.06 -12.27
N VAL A 56 14.46 -16.37 -12.37
CA VAL A 56 13.32 -17.30 -12.44
C VAL A 56 12.91 -17.71 -11.02
N ILE A 57 11.61 -17.84 -10.79
CA ILE A 57 11.05 -18.31 -9.53
C ILE A 57 10.49 -19.71 -9.77
N VAL A 58 11.08 -20.68 -9.09
CA VAL A 58 10.87 -22.11 -9.33
C VAL A 58 10.08 -22.73 -8.19
N GLU A 59 8.95 -23.33 -8.50
CA GLU A 59 8.16 -24.17 -7.60
C GLU A 59 8.82 -25.56 -7.52
N PRO A 60 9.34 -25.99 -6.36
CA PRO A 60 9.95 -27.30 -6.22
C PRO A 60 8.93 -28.40 -6.51
N LEU A 61 9.38 -29.47 -7.17
CA LEU A 61 8.59 -30.67 -7.45
C LEU A 61 9.22 -31.84 -6.70
N GLU A 62 8.43 -32.59 -5.94
CA GLU A 62 8.90 -33.67 -5.05
C GLU A 62 8.39 -35.05 -5.50
N GLY A 63 9.03 -35.60 -6.53
CA GLY A 63 8.83 -36.99 -6.97
C GLY A 63 7.79 -37.16 -8.09
N ASP A 64 7.34 -38.40 -8.27
CA ASP A 64 6.60 -38.81 -9.47
C ASP A 64 5.23 -38.15 -9.60
N ALA A 65 4.50 -37.96 -8.50
CA ALA A 65 3.16 -37.37 -8.50
C ALA A 65 3.15 -35.89 -8.96
N ASP A 66 4.23 -35.16 -8.71
CA ASP A 66 4.41 -33.79 -9.20
C ASP A 66 4.86 -33.78 -10.65
N ALA A 67 5.75 -34.70 -11.03
CA ALA A 67 6.14 -34.89 -12.42
C ALA A 67 4.95 -35.28 -13.32
N GLU A 68 4.01 -36.10 -12.84
CA GLU A 68 2.80 -36.49 -13.59
C GLU A 68 1.89 -35.30 -13.96
N GLN A 69 1.96 -34.19 -13.23
CA GLN A 69 1.16 -32.99 -13.49
C GLN A 69 1.75 -32.13 -14.62
N LEU A 70 3.05 -32.28 -14.94
CA LEU A 70 3.72 -31.52 -15.99
C LEU A 70 3.22 -31.85 -17.40
N GLN A 71 3.16 -30.82 -18.23
CA GLN A 71 2.65 -30.84 -19.59
C GLN A 71 3.68 -30.35 -20.61
N ILE A 72 3.43 -30.66 -21.88
CA ILE A 72 4.19 -30.09 -23.00
C ILE A 72 3.93 -28.58 -23.03
N GLY A 73 5.02 -27.80 -23.04
CA GLY A 73 4.99 -26.34 -22.96
C GLY A 73 5.47 -25.78 -21.63
N ASP A 74 5.49 -26.57 -20.55
CA ASP A 74 5.97 -26.11 -19.24
C ASP A 74 7.49 -25.88 -19.26
N VAL A 75 7.96 -24.90 -18.49
CA VAL A 75 9.40 -24.61 -18.35
C VAL A 75 9.88 -25.18 -17.02
N VAL A 76 10.83 -26.11 -17.07
CA VAL A 76 11.30 -26.84 -15.89
C VAL A 76 12.78 -26.64 -15.68
N THR A 77 13.18 -26.61 -14.41
CA THR A 77 14.59 -26.68 -14.00
C THR A 77 14.92 -28.09 -13.54
N PHE A 78 16.03 -28.63 -14.03
CA PHE A 78 16.44 -30.02 -13.81
C PHE A 78 17.97 -30.17 -13.79
N MET A 79 18.46 -31.36 -13.42
CA MET A 79 19.85 -31.77 -13.56
C MET A 79 20.01 -32.71 -14.78
N PRO A 80 20.75 -32.33 -15.83
CA PRO A 80 20.97 -33.20 -16.99
C PRO A 80 21.66 -34.52 -16.63
N TYR A 81 22.55 -34.50 -15.63
CA TYR A 81 23.32 -35.66 -15.16
C TYR A 81 23.13 -35.84 -13.64
N PRO A 82 22.85 -37.06 -13.14
CA PRO A 82 22.59 -37.29 -11.71
C PRO A 82 23.75 -36.89 -10.76
N ASP A 83 24.99 -37.01 -11.23
CA ASP A 83 26.21 -36.70 -10.45
C ASP A 83 26.68 -35.23 -10.60
N ASP A 84 25.96 -34.41 -11.38
CA ASP A 84 26.28 -32.99 -11.62
C ASP A 84 25.27 -32.09 -10.90
N GLN A 85 25.77 -31.09 -10.18
CA GLN A 85 24.93 -30.08 -9.51
C GLN A 85 24.52 -28.93 -10.45
N THR A 86 24.95 -28.97 -11.70
CA THR A 86 24.58 -28.00 -12.74
C THR A 86 23.09 -28.08 -13.03
N LEU A 87 22.41 -26.95 -12.87
CA LEU A 87 20.98 -26.81 -13.18
C LEU A 87 20.82 -26.26 -14.60
N VAL A 88 19.90 -26.87 -15.36
CA VAL A 88 19.44 -26.40 -16.67
C VAL A 88 17.95 -26.10 -16.59
N THR A 89 17.52 -25.00 -17.22
CA THR A 89 16.12 -24.57 -17.29
C THR A 89 15.69 -24.54 -18.74
N HIS A 90 14.85 -25.48 -19.19
CA HIS A 90 14.39 -25.61 -20.57
C HIS A 90 12.88 -25.95 -20.62
N ARG A 91 12.27 -25.84 -21.81
CA ARG A 91 10.85 -26.15 -22.03
C ARG A 91 10.64 -27.63 -22.35
N ILE A 92 9.59 -28.24 -21.80
CA ILE A 92 9.14 -29.59 -22.18
C ILE A 92 8.55 -29.54 -23.59
N VAL A 93 9.14 -30.32 -24.51
CA VAL A 93 8.66 -30.47 -25.89
C VAL A 93 8.05 -31.84 -26.17
N SER A 94 8.35 -32.84 -25.34
CA SER A 94 7.72 -34.17 -25.37
C SER A 94 7.56 -34.72 -23.97
N ARG A 95 6.50 -35.51 -23.76
CA ARG A 95 6.22 -36.28 -22.55
C ARG A 95 5.95 -37.73 -22.94
N SER A 96 6.68 -38.65 -22.35
CA SER A 96 6.52 -40.10 -22.50
C SER A 96 5.99 -40.71 -21.20
N VAL A 97 5.30 -41.84 -21.32
CA VAL A 97 4.88 -42.66 -20.17
C VAL A 97 5.27 -44.10 -20.45
N SER A 98 6.06 -44.68 -19.56
CA SER A 98 6.53 -46.06 -19.64
C SER A 98 5.45 -47.06 -19.22
N THR A 99 5.63 -48.34 -19.57
CA THR A 99 4.70 -49.44 -19.22
C THR A 99 4.55 -49.65 -17.71
N ASP A 100 5.52 -49.23 -16.90
CA ASP A 100 5.50 -49.26 -15.43
C ASP A 100 4.81 -48.03 -14.80
N GLY A 101 4.36 -47.07 -15.62
CA GLY A 101 3.74 -45.81 -15.19
C GLY A 101 4.73 -44.66 -15.03
N SER A 102 6.05 -44.89 -15.10
CA SER A 102 7.03 -43.81 -14.94
C SER A 102 6.93 -42.78 -16.08
N VAL A 103 7.04 -41.50 -15.71
CA VAL A 103 7.01 -40.37 -16.66
C VAL A 103 8.41 -39.88 -16.99
N SER A 104 8.61 -39.52 -18.25
CA SER A 104 9.86 -38.96 -18.74
C SER A 104 9.61 -37.86 -19.78
N PHE A 105 10.57 -36.94 -19.91
CA PHE A 105 10.40 -35.72 -20.69
C PHE A 105 11.59 -35.47 -21.60
N THR A 106 11.31 -34.99 -22.81
CA THR A 106 12.31 -34.34 -23.66
C THR A 106 12.17 -32.84 -23.52
N THR A 107 13.28 -32.15 -23.26
CA THR A 107 13.34 -30.70 -23.10
C THR A 107 14.10 -30.03 -24.24
N GLN A 108 13.86 -28.74 -24.43
CA GLN A 108 14.53 -27.90 -25.42
C GLN A 108 14.58 -26.46 -24.92
N GLY A 109 15.73 -25.80 -25.05
CA GLY A 109 15.81 -24.34 -24.85
C GLY A 109 15.09 -23.61 -25.98
N ASP A 110 14.32 -22.57 -25.66
CA ASP A 110 13.55 -21.79 -26.66
C ASP A 110 14.42 -21.20 -27.79
N ALA A 111 15.72 -20.97 -27.55
CA ALA A 111 16.69 -20.52 -28.55
C ALA A 111 17.41 -21.66 -29.30
N ASN A 112 17.24 -22.91 -28.87
CA ASN A 112 17.95 -24.06 -29.42
C ASN A 112 17.25 -24.59 -30.68
N ASN A 113 18.02 -24.93 -31.71
CA ASN A 113 17.49 -25.47 -32.99
C ASN A 113 17.10 -26.95 -32.94
N ALA A 114 17.38 -27.64 -31.83
CA ALA A 114 17.09 -29.05 -31.61
C ALA A 114 16.78 -29.30 -30.13
N ALA A 115 16.04 -30.36 -29.86
CA ALA A 115 15.83 -30.87 -28.52
C ALA A 115 17.15 -31.29 -27.86
N ASP A 116 17.17 -31.28 -26.53
CA ASP A 116 18.30 -31.73 -25.74
C ASP A 116 18.57 -33.24 -25.99
N PRO A 117 19.83 -33.70 -25.93
CA PRO A 117 20.20 -35.08 -26.26
C PRO A 117 19.90 -36.10 -25.14
N TRP A 118 19.33 -35.64 -24.03
CA TRP A 118 18.95 -36.45 -22.87
C TRP A 118 17.44 -36.46 -22.67
N GLU A 119 16.95 -37.54 -22.10
CA GLU A 119 15.58 -37.64 -21.57
C GLU A 119 15.66 -37.51 -20.04
N ILE A 120 14.79 -36.69 -19.45
CA ILE A 120 14.79 -36.43 -18.00
C ILE A 120 13.66 -37.16 -17.32
N THR A 121 13.96 -37.73 -16.14
CA THR A 121 13.00 -38.43 -15.29
C THR A 121 12.59 -37.57 -14.09
N ALA A 122 11.55 -37.97 -13.37
CA ALA A 122 11.07 -37.28 -12.16
C ALA A 122 12.19 -36.99 -11.13
N THR A 123 13.15 -37.92 -10.98
CA THR A 123 14.28 -37.78 -10.04
C THR A 123 15.28 -36.67 -10.39
N GLN A 124 15.28 -36.22 -11.65
CA GLN A 124 16.17 -35.16 -12.15
C GLN A 124 15.51 -33.78 -12.12
N LEU A 125 14.17 -33.72 -12.05
CA LEU A 125 13.43 -32.47 -11.91
C LEU A 125 13.77 -31.80 -10.57
N ARG A 126 13.96 -30.49 -10.61
CA ARG A 126 14.15 -29.64 -9.43
C ARG A 126 12.99 -28.67 -9.23
N GLY A 127 12.28 -28.32 -10.29
CA GLY A 127 11.00 -27.63 -10.18
C GLY A 127 10.47 -26.99 -11.47
N GLU A 128 9.26 -26.45 -11.41
CA GLU A 128 8.59 -25.73 -12.51
C GLU A 128 8.81 -24.21 -12.38
N VAL A 129 9.10 -23.51 -13.49
CA VAL A 129 9.23 -22.05 -13.51
C VAL A 129 7.86 -21.39 -13.58
N ARG A 130 7.42 -20.80 -12.47
CA ARG A 130 6.09 -20.17 -12.35
C ARG A 130 6.04 -18.77 -12.92
N TYR A 131 7.12 -18.01 -12.74
CA TYR A 131 7.33 -16.73 -13.39
C TYR A 131 8.82 -16.35 -13.40
N HIS A 132 9.16 -15.32 -14.18
CA HIS A 132 10.49 -14.76 -14.22
C HIS A 132 10.44 -13.24 -14.15
N VAL A 133 11.52 -12.62 -13.67
CA VAL A 133 11.69 -11.18 -13.64
C VAL A 133 12.97 -10.82 -14.41
N PRO A 134 12.87 -10.19 -15.59
CA PRO A 134 14.01 -9.76 -16.37
C PRO A 134 14.96 -8.88 -15.56
N TYR A 135 16.27 -9.06 -15.78
CA TYR A 135 17.37 -8.30 -15.16
C TYR A 135 17.50 -8.40 -13.62
N ALA A 136 16.52 -8.96 -12.91
CA ALA A 136 16.58 -9.08 -11.44
C ALA A 136 17.73 -9.96 -10.96
N GLY A 137 18.21 -10.90 -11.78
CA GLY A 137 19.39 -11.71 -11.50
C GLY A 137 20.69 -10.89 -11.38
N TYR A 138 20.83 -9.79 -12.12
CA TYR A 138 21.97 -8.87 -11.97
C TYR A 138 21.94 -8.16 -10.60
N VAL A 139 20.76 -7.71 -10.17
CA VAL A 139 20.56 -7.09 -8.84
C VAL A 139 20.79 -8.12 -7.74
N ALA A 140 20.29 -9.34 -7.91
CA ALA A 140 20.48 -10.43 -6.96
C ALA A 140 21.94 -10.90 -6.86
N ASN A 141 22.71 -10.88 -7.95
CA ASN A 141 24.13 -11.25 -7.94
C ASN A 141 25.04 -10.13 -7.40
N ALA A 142 24.60 -8.87 -7.44
CA ALA A 142 25.33 -7.73 -6.85
C ALA A 142 25.23 -7.66 -5.31
N LEU A 143 24.39 -8.49 -4.68
CA LEU A 143 24.17 -8.53 -3.23
C LEU A 143 24.70 -9.83 -2.61
N ASP A 144 25.56 -9.75 -1.60
CA ASP A 144 25.99 -10.95 -0.85
C ASP A 144 24.83 -11.61 -0.08
N GLY A 145 24.97 -12.88 0.29
CA GLY A 145 23.95 -13.61 1.06
C GLY A 145 23.51 -12.91 2.36
N ASN A 146 24.45 -12.31 3.10
CA ASN A 146 24.14 -11.51 4.30
C ASN A 146 23.41 -10.19 3.97
N GLN A 147 23.69 -9.60 2.81
CA GLN A 147 23.00 -8.39 2.37
C GLN A 147 21.56 -8.70 1.94
N LYS A 148 21.32 -9.86 1.32
CA LYS A 148 19.97 -10.34 0.95
C LYS A 148 19.09 -10.54 2.17
N SER A 149 19.58 -11.21 3.22
CA SER A 149 18.81 -11.43 4.45
C SER A 149 18.57 -10.14 5.24
N ALA A 150 19.59 -9.28 5.38
CA ALA A 150 19.46 -7.97 6.01
C ALA A 150 18.48 -7.06 5.27
N GLY A 151 18.52 -7.03 3.93
CA GLY A 151 17.61 -6.23 3.11
C GLY A 151 16.13 -6.56 3.34
N ILE A 152 15.79 -7.85 3.48
CA ILE A 152 14.41 -8.29 3.78
C ILE A 152 13.97 -7.78 5.16
N VAL A 153 14.83 -7.91 6.17
CA VAL A 153 14.53 -7.42 7.54
C VAL A 153 14.38 -5.90 7.56
N VAL A 154 15.21 -5.16 6.83
CA VAL A 154 15.13 -3.70 6.71
C VAL A 154 13.86 -3.27 5.99
N VAL A 155 13.49 -3.88 4.86
CA VAL A 155 12.23 -3.59 4.15
C VAL A 155 11.02 -3.87 5.05
N ALA A 156 11.00 -5.01 5.74
CA ALA A 156 9.94 -5.32 6.70
C ALA A 156 9.86 -4.28 7.82
N ALA A 157 10.99 -3.92 8.44
CA ALA A 157 11.06 -2.92 9.50
C ALA A 157 10.59 -1.53 9.03
N ILE A 158 10.93 -1.12 7.80
CA ILE A 158 10.46 0.13 7.20
C ILE A 158 8.94 0.09 6.98
N LEU A 159 8.39 -0.99 6.45
CA LEU A 159 6.95 -1.14 6.21
C LEU A 159 6.16 -1.15 7.53
N PHE A 160 6.59 -1.93 8.53
CA PHE A 160 5.95 -1.96 9.86
C PHE A 160 6.13 -0.62 10.60
N GLY A 161 7.29 0.02 10.51
CA GLY A 161 7.54 1.34 11.09
C GLY A 161 6.65 2.42 10.45
N TYR A 162 6.52 2.43 9.12
CA TYR A 162 5.63 3.34 8.42
C TYR A 162 4.15 3.12 8.76
N ALA A 163 3.71 1.85 8.83
CA ALA A 163 2.35 1.51 9.25
C ALA A 163 2.06 1.94 10.71
N ALA A 164 3.01 1.75 11.62
CA ALA A 164 2.90 2.19 13.01
C ALA A 164 2.84 3.73 13.10
N LEU A 165 3.67 4.45 12.33
CA LEU A 165 3.63 5.91 12.28
C LEU A 165 2.28 6.42 11.73
N GLN A 166 1.74 5.79 10.69
CA GLN A 166 0.41 6.11 10.15
C GLN A 166 -0.72 5.88 11.16
N LEU A 167 -0.66 4.76 11.91
CA LEU A 167 -1.62 4.48 12.98
C LEU A 167 -1.53 5.55 14.10
N VAL A 168 -0.32 5.95 14.48
CA VAL A 168 -0.09 7.00 15.48
C VAL A 168 -0.55 8.38 14.99
N SER A 169 -0.33 8.74 13.72
CA SER A 169 -0.85 10.00 13.17
C SER A 169 -2.37 10.00 13.07
N ALA A 170 -2.99 8.90 12.64
CA ALA A 170 -4.45 8.78 12.59
C ALA A 170 -5.08 8.93 13.99
N VAL A 171 -4.50 8.29 15.01
CA VAL A 171 -4.96 8.43 16.41
C VAL A 171 -4.67 9.84 16.96
N ARG A 172 -3.58 10.51 16.57
CA ARG A 172 -3.29 11.89 16.99
C ARG A 172 -4.23 12.91 16.34
N ASP A 173 -4.52 12.79 15.05
CA ASP A 173 -5.45 13.70 14.37
C ASP A 173 -6.89 13.47 14.85
N ALA A 174 -7.30 12.23 15.14
CA ALA A 174 -8.58 11.95 15.81
C ALA A 174 -8.66 12.48 17.25
N ARG A 175 -7.52 12.78 17.88
CA ARG A 175 -7.41 13.39 19.22
C ARG A 175 -7.07 14.88 19.20
N ARG A 176 -6.88 15.49 18.02
CA ARG A 176 -6.77 16.95 17.95
C ARG A 176 -8.14 17.52 18.33
N PRO A 177 -8.24 18.37 19.37
CA PRO A 177 -9.47 19.10 19.57
C PRO A 177 -9.72 19.89 18.29
N LYS A 178 -10.94 19.78 17.77
CA LYS A 178 -11.44 20.70 16.75
C LYS A 178 -11.33 22.08 17.39
N GLN A 179 -10.37 22.91 16.94
CA GLN A 179 -10.41 24.31 17.33
C GLN A 179 -11.72 24.84 16.76
N ASP A 180 -12.61 25.26 17.65
CA ASP A 180 -13.93 25.73 17.27
C ASP A 180 -13.77 27.04 16.51
N VAL A 181 -13.73 26.94 15.17
CA VAL A 181 -13.71 28.10 14.27
C VAL A 181 -14.90 29.03 14.56
N GLY A 182 -16.02 28.45 14.98
CA GLY A 182 -17.20 29.20 15.45
C GLY A 182 -17.02 29.94 16.78
N ALA A 183 -15.98 29.67 17.58
CA ALA A 183 -15.68 30.44 18.78
C ALA A 183 -14.98 31.77 18.44
N ASP A 184 -14.09 31.77 17.45
CA ASP A 184 -13.46 32.99 16.93
C ASP A 184 -14.45 33.81 16.07
N GLU A 185 -15.30 33.17 15.26
CA GLU A 185 -16.37 33.87 14.52
C GLU A 185 -17.40 34.51 15.48
N ALA A 186 -17.89 33.78 16.49
CA ALA A 186 -18.82 34.34 17.48
C ALA A 186 -18.18 35.35 18.46
N ALA A 187 -16.84 35.38 18.55
CA ALA A 187 -16.13 36.46 19.24
C ALA A 187 -16.05 37.71 18.35
N ALA A 188 -15.69 37.55 17.07
CA ALA A 188 -15.61 38.64 16.10
C ALA A 188 -16.97 39.32 15.86
N GLU A 189 -18.07 38.57 15.75
CA GLU A 189 -19.42 39.14 15.63
C GLU A 189 -19.81 39.99 16.87
N ARG A 190 -19.45 39.54 18.08
CA ARG A 190 -19.70 40.28 19.34
C ARG A 190 -18.78 41.47 19.57
N GLU A 191 -17.69 41.57 18.81
CA GLU A 191 -16.78 42.71 18.85
C GLU A 191 -17.24 43.76 17.84
N LEU A 192 -17.74 43.33 16.67
CA LEU A 192 -18.37 44.20 15.66
C LEU A 192 -19.66 44.87 16.18
N ASP A 193 -20.55 44.10 16.84
CA ASP A 193 -21.82 44.60 17.42
C ASP A 193 -21.61 45.54 18.62
N ARG A 194 -20.38 45.59 19.18
CA ARG A 194 -20.04 46.50 20.29
C ARG A 194 -19.65 47.89 19.82
N ASP A 195 -19.01 47.99 18.64
CA ASP A 195 -18.52 49.27 18.10
C ASP A 195 -19.62 50.09 17.40
N GLU A 196 -20.78 49.50 17.08
CA GLU A 196 -21.95 50.22 16.53
C GLU A 196 -22.92 50.78 17.59
N ALA A 197 -22.71 50.49 18.89
CA ALA A 197 -23.56 51.01 19.96
C ALA A 197 -23.38 52.53 20.12
N PRO A 198 -24.42 53.37 19.95
CA PRO A 198 -24.26 54.82 19.96
C PRO A 198 -23.91 55.34 21.36
N ALA A 199 -22.81 56.09 21.45
CA ALA A 199 -22.38 56.74 22.67
C ALA A 199 -23.45 57.74 23.16
N PHE A 200 -24.16 57.37 24.23
CA PHE A 200 -25.15 58.25 24.85
C PHE A 200 -24.42 59.40 25.55
N VAL A 201 -24.41 60.57 24.90
CA VAL A 201 -23.77 61.78 25.43
C VAL A 201 -24.53 62.23 26.68
N ALA A 202 -23.91 62.09 27.85
CA ALA A 202 -24.40 62.68 29.07
C ALA A 202 -24.32 64.22 28.96
N ALA A 203 -25.46 64.89 29.01
CA ALA A 203 -25.54 66.33 29.16
C ALA A 203 -25.57 66.70 30.65
N ASP A 204 -24.73 67.66 31.05
CA ASP A 204 -24.63 68.17 32.42
C ASP A 204 -25.87 68.98 32.84
N PRO A 205 -26.14 69.16 34.15
CA PRO A 205 -27.37 69.78 34.64
C PRO A 205 -27.25 71.32 34.77
N GLU A 206 -28.26 72.04 34.29
CA GLU A 206 -28.54 73.41 34.71
C GLU A 206 -29.96 73.55 35.29
N GLU A 207 -30.02 74.03 36.52
CA GLU A 207 -31.15 74.66 37.22
C GLU A 207 -30.69 76.08 37.61
N PRO A 208 -31.53 77.03 38.06
CA PRO A 208 -33.01 77.07 38.05
C PRO A 208 -33.60 78.44 37.61
N THR A 209 -34.90 78.50 37.29
CA THR A 209 -35.73 79.73 37.43
C THR A 209 -37.19 79.38 37.73
N ALA A 210 -37.88 80.20 38.53
CA ALA A 210 -39.15 79.86 39.17
C ALA A 210 -40.39 80.62 38.66
N ASP A 211 -41.56 80.06 39.00
CA ASP A 211 -42.86 80.73 39.27
C ASP A 211 -43.72 81.24 38.07
N PRO A 212 -45.05 81.43 38.21
CA PRO A 212 -46.08 80.81 39.07
C PRO A 212 -47.32 80.26 38.27
N ALA A 213 -48.32 79.71 39.00
CA ALA A 213 -49.71 79.42 38.55
C ALA A 213 -49.87 78.29 37.48
N GLU A 214 -50.91 77.44 37.42
CA GLU A 214 -52.16 77.19 38.17
C GLU A 214 -52.65 75.75 37.78
N LEU A 215 -53.74 75.10 38.23
CA LEU A 215 -54.98 75.48 38.95
C LEU A 215 -55.57 74.24 39.72
N GLU A 216 -56.87 74.30 40.05
CA GLU A 216 -57.83 73.38 40.72
C GLU A 216 -57.96 71.91 40.22
N VAL A 217 -58.12 70.91 41.12
CA VAL A 217 -59.37 70.27 41.68
C VAL A 217 -60.11 69.31 40.73
N ASP A 218 -60.27 68.03 41.11
CA ASP A 218 -61.54 67.49 41.67
C ASP A 218 -61.38 66.07 42.27
N THR A 219 -62.49 65.56 42.81
CA THR A 219 -62.66 64.63 43.93
C THR A 219 -63.22 63.28 43.44
N VAL A 220 -63.79 62.49 44.36
CA VAL A 220 -64.62 61.28 44.17
C VAL A 220 -63.79 59.98 44.16
N ASP A 221 -63.61 59.28 45.28
CA ASP A 221 -64.61 58.58 46.13
C ASP A 221 -65.40 57.48 45.40
N ARG A 222 -65.00 56.22 45.58
CA ARG A 222 -65.94 55.21 46.10
C ARG A 222 -65.30 53.91 46.59
N THR A 223 -65.60 53.60 47.85
CA THR A 223 -66.07 52.30 48.39
C THR A 223 -65.44 50.98 47.92
N GLU A 224 -64.83 50.27 48.89
CA GLU A 224 -65.24 48.93 49.37
C GLU A 224 -65.12 47.73 48.38
N GLN A 225 -64.99 46.46 48.82
CA GLN A 225 -65.08 45.81 50.13
C GLN A 225 -64.30 44.47 50.06
N GLU A 226 -63.92 43.90 51.21
CA GLU A 226 -64.08 42.46 51.60
C GLU A 226 -63.80 41.28 50.60
N VAL A 227 -63.34 40.08 51.00
CA VAL A 227 -62.81 39.51 52.27
C VAL A 227 -62.27 38.08 51.99
N THR A 228 -61.37 37.55 52.82
CA THR A 228 -61.16 36.10 53.16
C THR A 228 -60.93 35.09 51.98
N ARG A 229 -59.89 34.26 51.95
CA ARG A 229 -59.30 33.44 53.02
C ARG A 229 -57.92 32.91 52.66
#